data_AF-A0A9W4SQM6-F1
#
_entry.id   AF-A0A9W4SQM6-F1
#
_cell.length_a   1.000
_cell.length_b   1.000
_cell.length_c   1.000
_cell.angle_alpha   90.00
_cell.angle_beta   90.00
_cell.angle_gamma   90.00
#
_symmetry.space_group_name_H-M   'P 1'
#
loop_
_entity.id
_entity.type
_entity.pdbx_description
1 polymer ?
#
loop_
_entity_poly.entity_id
_entity_poly.type
_entity_poly.pdbx_seq_one_letter_code
_entity_poly.pdbx_strand_id
1 'polypeptide(L)'
;MEITYFKPTAEELSKVQQSRVLLNTVKCIEKWVNILNTWHKNVNYSYTLESLFSNEQIENEMCEFIYGVRTIKGEKYSRASLKNAVASIS
;
A
#
# COMPACT_ATOMS: atom_id res chain seq x y z
N MET A 1 23.54 -25.17 -27.87
CA MET A 1 22.57 -25.44 -26.79
C MET A 1 21.19 -25.23 -27.38
N GLU A 2 20.44 -26.31 -27.59
CA GLU A 2 19.03 -26.21 -27.95
C GLU A 2 18.23 -25.87 -26.70
N ILE A 3 17.41 -24.81 -26.77
CA ILE A 3 16.52 -24.41 -25.69
C ILE A 3 15.19 -25.09 -25.93
N THR A 4 14.82 -26.02 -25.05
CA THR A 4 13.51 -26.69 -25.07
C THR A 4 12.48 -25.83 -24.32
N TYR A 5 11.36 -25.51 -24.96
CA TYR A 5 10.27 -24.74 -24.36
C TYR A 5 9.10 -25.67 -24.01
N PHE A 6 8.71 -25.67 -22.73
CA PHE A 6 7.53 -26.39 -22.25
C PHE A 6 6.39 -25.40 -22.01
N LYS A 7 5.20 -25.72 -22.54
CA LYS A 7 3.99 -24.94 -22.25
C LYS A 7 3.58 -25.18 -20.80
N PRO A 8 3.50 -24.15 -19.94
CA PRO A 8 3.09 -24.32 -18.56
C PRO A 8 1.68 -24.90 -18.48
N THR A 9 1.47 -25.77 -17.51
CA THR A 9 0.15 -26.31 -17.17
C THR A 9 -0.74 -25.23 -16.54
N ALA A 10 -2.06 -25.44 -16.59
CA ALA A 10 -3.02 -24.53 -15.96
C ALA A 10 -2.77 -24.37 -14.44
N GLU A 11 -2.31 -25.42 -13.77
CA GLU A 11 -1.97 -25.40 -12.35
C GLU A 11 -0.71 -24.56 -12.06
N GLU A 12 0.32 -24.65 -12.89
CA GLU A 12 1.52 -23.82 -12.77
C GLU A 12 1.19 -22.33 -12.99
N LEU A 13 0.35 -22.04 -13.99
CA LEU A 13 -0.13 -20.69 -14.23
C LEU A 13 -0.97 -20.16 -13.05
N SER A 14 -1.87 -20.98 -12.49
CA SER A 14 -2.70 -20.62 -11.34
C SER A 14 -1.85 -20.33 -10.09
N LYS A 15 -0.85 -21.18 -9.78
CA LYS A 15 0.07 -20.95 -8.65
C LYS A 15 0.89 -19.67 -8.81
N VAL A 16 1.35 -19.37 -10.04
CA VAL A 16 2.06 -18.12 -10.34
C VAL A 16 1.14 -16.91 -10.21
N GLN A 17 -0.12 -17.02 -10.63
CA GLN A 17 -1.10 -15.94 -10.50
C GLN A 17 -1.44 -15.68 -9.02
N GLN A 18 -1.75 -16.72 -8.25
CA GLN A 18 -2.07 -16.61 -6.83
C GLN A 18 -0.90 -16.04 -6.01
N SER A 19 0.32 -16.53 -6.26
CA SER A 19 1.52 -16.00 -5.59
C SER A 19 1.79 -14.54 -5.94
N ARG A 20 1.61 -14.13 -7.21
CA ARG A 20 1.75 -12.72 -7.63
C ARG A 20 0.70 -11.81 -7.00
N VAL A 21 -0.54 -12.26 -6.91
CA VAL A 21 -1.64 -11.48 -6.30
C VAL A 21 -1.34 -11.21 -4.83
N LEU A 22 -0.92 -12.24 -4.08
CA LEU A 22 -0.56 -12.09 -2.67
C LEU A 22 0.64 -11.15 -2.49
N LEU A 23 1.71 -11.36 -3.26
CA LEU A 23 2.93 -10.56 -3.16
C LEU A 23 2.71 -9.09 -3.55
N ASN A 24 1.93 -8.83 -4.59
CA ASN A 24 1.62 -7.47 -5.00
C ASN A 24 0.75 -6.75 -3.96
N THR A 25 -0.18 -7.48 -3.33
CA THR A 25 -1.04 -6.94 -2.26
C THR A 25 -0.21 -6.61 -1.02
N VAL A 26 0.63 -7.55 -0.55
CA VAL A 26 1.52 -7.35 0.60
C VAL A 26 2.48 -6.17 0.37
N LYS A 27 3.14 -6.12 -0.79
CA LYS A 27 4.04 -5.00 -1.14
C LYS A 27 3.31 -3.66 -1.23
N CYS A 28 2.06 -3.65 -1.70
CA CYS A 28 1.26 -2.45 -1.78
C CYS A 28 0.88 -1.94 -0.38
N ILE A 29 0.47 -2.85 0.52
CA ILE A 29 0.17 -2.54 1.92
C ILE A 29 1.42 -2.01 2.62
N GLU A 30 2.53 -2.73 2.59
CA GLU A 30 3.80 -2.32 3.20
C GLU A 30 4.25 -0.94 2.73
N LYS A 31 4.13 -0.67 1.42
CA LYS A 31 4.45 0.64 0.85
C LYS A 31 3.60 1.74 1.48
N TRP A 32 2.28 1.57 1.53
CA TRP A 32 1.38 2.61 2.04
C TRP A 32 1.50 2.80 3.54
N VAL A 33 1.68 1.73 4.31
CA VAL A 33 1.98 1.79 5.75
C VAL A 33 3.28 2.55 6.01
N ASN A 34 4.33 2.32 5.22
CA ASN A 34 5.59 3.06 5.34
C ASN A 34 5.43 4.55 5.01
N ILE A 35 4.64 4.87 3.97
CA ILE A 35 4.34 6.27 3.61
C ILE A 35 3.53 6.95 4.72
N LEU A 36 2.52 6.27 5.28
CA LEU A 36 1.71 6.77 6.39
C LEU A 36 2.59 7.03 7.63
N ASN A 37 3.42 6.07 8.03
CA ASN A 37 4.37 6.23 9.14
C ASN A 37 5.32 7.41 8.94
N THR A 38 5.82 7.59 7.71
CA THR A 38 6.72 8.71 7.38
C THR A 38 5.98 10.04 7.46
N TRP A 39 4.79 10.12 6.89
CA TRP A 39 3.95 11.32 6.95
C TRP A 39 3.58 11.67 8.40
N HIS A 40 3.16 10.68 9.17
CA HIS A 40 2.79 10.80 10.59
C HIS A 40 3.93 11.39 11.44
N LYS A 41 5.17 10.96 11.20
CA LYS A 41 6.37 11.56 11.83
C LYS A 41 6.63 13.00 11.36
N ASN A 42 6.43 13.28 10.08
CA ASN A 42 6.68 14.61 9.51
C ASN A 42 5.68 15.67 10.00
N VAL A 43 4.44 15.28 10.28
CA VAL A 43 3.42 16.17 10.89
C VAL A 43 3.52 16.21 12.42
N ASN A 44 4.48 15.48 13.00
CA ASN A 44 4.87 15.51 14.41
C ASN A 44 3.76 15.09 15.39
N TYR A 45 2.95 14.10 15.02
CA TYR A 45 2.07 13.45 15.98
C TYR A 45 2.89 12.76 17.08
N SER A 46 2.40 12.88 18.31
CA SER A 46 3.12 12.43 19.52
C SER A 46 2.96 10.95 19.85
N TYR A 47 2.11 10.23 19.12
CA TYR A 47 1.76 8.83 19.36
C TYR A 47 2.23 7.92 18.22
N THR A 48 1.97 6.62 18.29
CA THR A 48 2.25 5.68 17.19
C THR A 48 0.95 5.21 16.56
N LEU A 49 0.99 4.76 15.30
CA LEU A 49 -0.20 4.24 14.62
C LEU A 49 -0.82 3.05 15.38
N GLU A 50 0.00 2.23 16.04
CA GLU A 50 -0.44 1.08 16.84
C GLU A 50 -1.18 1.48 18.12
N SER A 51 -1.06 2.74 18.54
CA SER A 51 -1.76 3.28 19.72
C SER A 51 -3.10 3.94 19.38
N LEU A 52 -3.54 3.86 18.13
CA LEU A 52 -4.85 4.34 17.69
C LEU A 52 -5.92 3.31 18.03
N PHE A 53 -6.82 3.70 18.92
CA PHE A 53 -7.94 2.84 19.36
C PHE A 53 -9.32 3.43 19.07
N SER A 54 -9.39 4.71 18.67
CA SER A 54 -10.66 5.38 18.35
C SER A 54 -10.87 5.41 16.84
N ASN A 55 -12.02 4.91 16.39
CA ASN A 55 -12.41 4.97 14.97
C ASN A 55 -12.48 6.41 14.46
N GLU A 56 -12.97 7.35 15.29
CA GLU A 56 -13.04 8.77 14.94
C GLU A 56 -11.64 9.36 14.74
N GLN A 57 -10.68 8.97 15.59
CA GLN A 57 -9.31 9.42 15.47
C GLN A 57 -8.65 8.87 14.20
N ILE A 58 -8.85 7.57 13.92
CA ILE A 58 -8.36 6.92 12.70
C ILE A 58 -8.94 7.58 11.44
N GLU A 59 -10.25 7.86 11.42
CA GLU A 59 -10.90 8.51 10.28
C GLU A 59 -10.36 9.92 10.02
N ASN A 60 -10.20 10.71 11.08
CA ASN A 60 -9.66 12.07 10.97
C ASN A 60 -8.21 12.06 10.46
N GLU A 61 -7.33 11.22 11.04
CA GLU A 61 -5.95 11.09 10.59
C GLU A 61 -5.84 10.60 9.15
N MET A 62 -6.70 9.66 8.73
CA MET A 62 -6.73 9.19 7.35
C MET A 62 -7.16 10.29 6.38
N CYS A 63 -8.09 11.17 6.78
CA CYS A 63 -8.47 12.35 5.99
C CYS A 63 -7.29 13.32 5.85
N GLU A 64 -6.60 13.62 6.95
CA GLU A 64 -5.42 14.49 6.96
C GLU A 64 -4.27 13.91 6.14
N PHE A 65 -4.05 12.59 6.23
CA PHE A 65 -3.07 11.86 5.44
C PHE A 65 -3.37 11.98 3.95
N ILE A 66 -4.58 11.63 3.51
CA ILE A 66 -4.97 11.68 2.08
C ILE A 66 -4.83 13.10 1.52
N TYR A 67 -5.17 14.11 2.31
CA TYR A 67 -5.07 15.51 1.90
C TYR A 67 -3.62 16.02 1.89
N GLY A 68 -2.83 15.61 2.88
CA GLY A 68 -1.48 16.11 3.15
C GLY A 68 -0.38 15.36 2.39
N VAL A 69 -0.59 14.09 2.03
CA VAL A 69 0.45 13.25 1.43
C VAL A 69 0.88 13.77 0.06
N ARG A 70 2.19 13.79 -0.19
CA ARG A 70 2.83 14.24 -1.44
C ARG A 70 3.84 13.20 -1.93
N THR A 71 4.09 13.19 -3.24
CA THR A 71 5.15 12.37 -3.84
C THR A 71 6.53 12.87 -3.37
N ILE A 72 7.58 12.09 -3.61
CA ILE A 72 8.97 12.50 -3.34
C ILE A 72 9.33 13.82 -4.06
N LYS A 73 8.65 14.12 -5.17
CA LYS A 73 8.81 15.38 -5.93
C LYS A 73 7.96 16.53 -5.39
N GLY A 74 7.19 16.32 -4.32
CA GLY A 74 6.29 17.32 -3.73
C GLY A 74 4.91 17.42 -4.41
N GLU A 75 4.62 16.57 -5.39
CA GLU A 75 3.35 16.61 -6.13
C GLU A 75 2.23 15.88 -5.39
N LYS A 76 0.96 16.13 -5.76
CA LYS A 76 -0.16 15.34 -5.27
C LYS A 76 -0.15 13.96 -5.92
N TYR A 77 -0.49 12.92 -5.15
CA TYR A 77 -0.74 11.60 -5.71
C TYR A 77 -1.99 11.61 -6.61
N SER A 78 -1.98 10.75 -7.63
CA SER A 78 -3.16 10.58 -8.48
C SER A 78 -4.35 10.05 -7.67
N ARG A 79 -5.57 10.37 -8.12
CA ARG A 79 -6.80 9.85 -7.49
C ARG A 79 -6.81 8.32 -7.42
N ALA A 80 -6.33 7.64 -8.45
CA ALA A 80 -6.26 6.18 -8.49
C ALA A 80 -5.29 5.64 -7.42
N SER A 81 -4.13 6.30 -7.25
CA SER A 81 -3.17 5.94 -6.20
C SER A 81 -3.74 6.13 -4.80
N LEU A 82 -4.45 7.23 -4.55
CA LEU A 82 -5.09 7.49 -3.26
C LEU A 82 -6.22 6.48 -2.98
N LYS A 83 -7.01 6.11 -4.00
CA LYS A 83 -8.02 5.06 -3.87
C LYS A 83 -7.40 3.71 -3.50
N ASN A 84 -6.26 3.37 -4.11
CA ASN A 84 -5.52 2.16 -3.76
C ASN A 84 -4.93 2.23 -2.35
N ALA A 85 -4.50 3.41 -1.90
CA ALA A 85 -4.02 3.61 -0.53
C ALA A 85 -5.12 3.31 0.49
N VAL A 86 -6.31 3.92 0.32
CA VAL A 86 -7.47 3.70 1.20
C VAL A 86 -7.81 2.22 1.26
N ALA A 87 -7.94 1.55 0.12
CA ALA A 87 -8.27 0.13 0.06
C ALA A 87 -7.17 -0.81 0.61
N SER A 88 -5.94 -0.32 0.76
CA SER A 88 -4.84 -1.11 1.35
C SER A 88 -4.73 -0.91 2.86
N ILE A 89 -5.33 0.15 3.40
CA ILE A 89 -5.23 0.53 4.82
C ILE A 89 -6.54 0.22 5.57
N SER A 90 -7.69 0.23 4.89
CA SER A 90 -9.00 -0.20 5.40
C SER A 90 -9.07 -1.71 5.62
#